data_AF-A0A1H8P789-F1
#
_entry.id   AF-A0A1H8P789-F1
#
_cell.length_a   1.000
_cell.length_b   1.000
_cell.length_c   1.000
_cell.angle_alpha   90.00
_cell.angle_beta   90.00
_cell.angle_gamma   90.00
#
_symmetry.space_group_name_H-M   'P 1'
#
loop_
_entity.id
_entity.type
_entity.pdbx_description
1 polymer ?
#
loop_
_entity_poly.entity_id
_entity_poly.type
_entity_poly.pdbx_seq_one_letter_code
_entity_poly.pdbx_strand_id
1 'polypeptide(L)' 'MHPVETHDFLNKLHPVGRMGEVQEIVEAILYLESASFVTGEILHVDGGQNAGHW' A
#
# COMPACT_ATOMS: atom_id res chain seq x y z
N MET A 1 -3.74 -16.34 6.69
CA MET A 1 -4.17 -15.01 7.16
C MET A 1 -3.73 -14.84 8.61
N HIS A 2 -3.39 -13.62 9.02
CA HIS A 2 -2.96 -13.34 10.39
C HIS A 2 -4.11 -13.46 11.39
N PRO A 3 -3.86 -13.94 12.63
CA PRO A 3 -4.87 -13.96 13.68
C PRO A 3 -5.45 -12.56 13.95
N VAL A 4 -6.74 -12.47 14.33
CA VAL A 4 -7.45 -11.19 14.50
C VAL A 4 -6.78 -10.33 15.57
N GLU A 5 -6.27 -10.95 16.63
CA GLU A 5 -5.55 -10.28 17.71
C GLU A 5 -4.29 -9.53 17.25
N THR A 6 -3.74 -9.85 16.07
CA THR A 6 -2.57 -9.14 15.54
C THR A 6 -2.94 -7.98 14.60
N HIS A 7 -4.22 -7.83 14.22
CA HIS A 7 -4.64 -6.86 13.20
C HIS A 7 -4.37 -5.41 13.64
N ASP A 8 -4.62 -5.07 14.91
CA ASP A 8 -4.32 -3.74 15.44
C ASP A 8 -2.84 -3.38 15.37
N PHE A 9 -1.96 -4.36 15.58
CA PHE A 9 -0.53 -4.17 15.42
C PHE A 9 -0.16 -3.96 13.95
N LEU A 10 -0.69 -4.80 13.05
CA LEU A 10 -0.43 -4.71 11.62
C LEU A 10 -0.93 -3.38 11.02
N ASN A 11 -2.09 -2.89 11.45
CA ASN A 11 -2.62 -1.59 11.04
C ASN A 11 -1.65 -0.45 11.34
N LYS A 12 -0.96 -0.49 12.49
CA LYS A 12 0.01 0.54 12.92
C LYS A 12 1.31 0.55 12.12
N LEU A 13 1.59 -0.50 11.36
CA LEU A 13 2.75 -0.54 10.47
C LEU A 13 2.57 0.34 9.23
N HIS A 14 1.33 0.78 8.96
CA HIS A 14 0.98 1.62 7.83
C HIS A 14 0.56 2.99 8.37
N PRO A 15 1.18 4.11 7.95
CA PRO A 15 0.74 5.46 8.33
C PRO A 15 -0.75 5.77 8.11
N VAL A 16 -1.39 5.16 7.11
CA VAL A 16 -2.84 5.27 6.91
C VAL A 16 -3.69 4.60 8.01
N GLY A 17 -3.06 3.85 8.92
CA GLY A 17 -3.69 3.26 10.10
C GLY A 17 -4.53 2.02 9.83
N ARG A 18 -4.37 1.38 8.66
CA ARG A 18 -5.06 0.14 8.29
C ARG A 18 -4.25 -0.71 7.33
N MET A 19 -4.54 -2.02 7.32
CA MET A 19 -4.09 -2.92 6.26
C MET A 19 -4.70 -2.52 4.90
N GLY A 20 -3.91 -2.73 3.85
CA GLY A 20 -4.35 -2.53 2.48
C GLY A 20 -5.27 -3.66 1.98
N GLU A 21 -6.16 -3.31 1.06
CA GLU A 21 -7.04 -4.25 0.37
C GLU A 21 -6.51 -4.57 -1.02
N VAL A 22 -6.86 -5.76 -1.54
CA VAL A 22 -6.44 -6.19 -2.89
C VAL A 22 -6.83 -5.17 -3.96
N GLN A 23 -8.00 -4.54 -3.79
CA GLN A 23 -8.53 -3.54 -4.72
C GLN A 23 -7.59 -2.34 -4.88
N GLU A 24 -6.89 -1.93 -3.83
CA GLU A 24 -5.96 -0.78 -3.89
C GLU A 24 -4.72 -1.10 -4.75
N ILE A 25 -4.29 -2.37 -4.75
CA ILE A 25 -3.22 -2.82 -5.66
C ILE A 25 -3.72 -2.81 -7.11
N VAL A 26 -4.94 -3.28 -7.35
CA VAL A 26 -5.54 -3.29 -8.70
C VAL A 26 -5.65 -1.87 -9.25
N GLU A 27 -6.12 -0.92 -8.43
CA GLU A 27 -6.24 0.48 -8.83
C GLU A 27 -4.88 1.12 -9.13
N ALA A 28 -3.84 0.81 -8.35
CA ALA A 28 -2.49 1.27 -8.63
C ALA A 28 -1.92 0.71 -9.94
N ILE A 29 -2.22 -0.54 -10.27
CA ILE A 29 -1.83 -1.14 -11.56
C ILE A 29 -2.54 -0.45 -12.71
N LEU A 30 -3.86 -0.24 -12.61
CA LEU A 30 -4.64 0.47 -13.64
C LEU A 30 -4.16 1.93 -13.82
N TYR A 31 -3.78 2.58 -12.72
CA TYR A 31 -3.16 3.91 -12.78
C TYR A 31 -1.85 3.89 -13.59
N LEU A 32 -0.93 2.98 -13.28
CA LEU A 32 0.34 2.85 -14.01
C LEU A 32 0.13 2.45 -15.48
N GLU A 33 -0.82 1.56 -15.77
CA GLU A 33 -1.17 1.15 -17.13
C GLU A 33 -1.60 2.35 -17.99
N SER A 34 -2.37 3.27 -17.41
CA SER A 34 -2.83 4.48 -18.09
C SER A 34 -1.73 5.55 -18.28
N ALA A 35 -0.62 5.46 -17.55
CA ALA A 35 0.41 6.49 -17.47
C ALA A 35 1.52 6.30 -18.53
N SER A 36 1.18 6.49 -19.82
CA SER A 36 2.02 6.10 -20.97
C SER A 36 3.41 6.76 -21.09
N PHE A 37 3.75 7.72 -20.24
CA PHE A 37 5.05 8.39 -20.22
C PHE A 37 5.82 8.18 -18.90
N VAL A 38 5.32 7.31 -18.02
CA VAL A 38 5.99 6.91 -16.77
C VAL A 38 6.73 5.58 -17.01
N THR A 39 8.01 5.53 -16.69
CA THR A 39 8.83 4.31 -16.82
C THR A 39 10.00 4.36 -15.84
N GLY A 40 10.49 3.19 -15.42
CA GLY A 40 11.63 3.07 -14.51
C GLY A 40 11.35 3.42 -13.05
N GLU A 41 10.09 3.71 -12.70
CA GLU A 41 9.68 4.13 -11.35
C GLU A 41 9.21 2.96 -10.48
N ILE A 42 9.37 3.11 -9.17
CA ILE A 42 8.83 2.20 -8.16
C ILE A 42 7.69 2.91 -7.43
N LEU A 43 6.46 2.45 -7.67
CA LEU A 43 5.28 2.93 -6.94
C LEU A 43 5.07 2.09 -5.68
N HIS A 44 5.23 2.70 -4.51
CA HIS A 44 4.91 2.07 -3.23
C HIS A 44 3.40 2.13 -2.97
N VAL A 45 2.79 0.98 -2.71
CA VAL A 45 1.35 0.84 -2.42
C VAL A 45 1.19 0.10 -1.09
N ASP A 46 1.56 0.77 -0.01
CA ASP A 46 1.81 0.16 1.29
C ASP A 46 1.29 1.02 2.46
N GLY A 47 0.31 1.88 2.18
CA GLY A 47 -0.25 2.77 3.19
C GLY A 47 0.77 3.73 3.81
N GLY A 48 1.91 3.98 3.15
CA GLY A 48 2.98 4.88 3.58
C GLY A 48 4.11 4.21 4.36
N GLN A 49 4.12 2.89 4.52
CA GLN A 49 5.11 2.18 5.33
C GLN A 49 6.56 2.48 4.90
N ASN A 50 6.83 2.55 3.59
CA ASN A 50 8.13 2.86 3.03
C ASN A 50 8.58 4.32 3.27
N ALA A 51 7.65 5.25 3.50
CA ALA A 51 7.99 6.65 3.78
C ALA A 51 8.58 6.85 5.19
N GLY A 52 8.50 5.85 6.07
CA GLY A 52 9.01 5.90 7.43
C GLY A 52 8.05 6.58 8.42
N HIS A 53 8.45 6.55 9.70
CA HIS A 53 7.75 7.22 10.80
C HIS A 53 8.35 8.61 10.98
N TRP A 54 7.51 9.65 10.93
CA TRP A 54 7.87 11.03 11.27
C TRP A 54 7.52 11.35 12.73
#